data_AF-A0AA36I901-F1
#
_entry.id   AF-A0AA36I901-F1
#
_cell.length_a   1.000
_cell.length_b   1.000
_cell.length_c   1.000
_cell.angle_alpha   90.00
_cell.angle_beta   90.00
_cell.angle_gamma   90.00
#
_symmetry.space_group_name_H-M   'P 1'
#
loop_
_entity.id
_entity.type
_entity.pdbx_description
1 polymer ?
#
loop_
_entity_poly.entity_id
_entity_poly.type
_entity_poly.pdbx_seq_one_letter_code
_entity_poly.pdbx_strand_id
1 'polypeptide(L)'
;MKVESTKSTDESTKKSYTYNAERVLGSGSFGVVYQAVVVETGESVAIKKVFQDKRYKNRELQIMKELRHPNVVELKHAFYTSGDKPGETYLNENNGVGPLHKWLVNILS
;
A
#
# COMPACT_ATOMS: atom_id res chain seq x y z
N MET A 1 3.83 -6.42 11.01
CA MET A 1 4.46 -5.08 10.96
C MET A 1 3.62 -4.19 11.86
N LYS A 2 4.13 -3.67 12.99
CA LYS A 2 3.35 -2.78 13.85
C LYS A 2 3.54 -1.36 13.32
N VAL A 3 2.59 -0.86 12.54
CA VAL A 3 2.74 0.39 11.79
C VAL A 3 1.82 1.45 12.38
N GLU A 4 2.39 2.58 12.76
CA GLU A 4 1.64 3.74 13.23
C GLU A 4 1.86 4.90 12.24
N SER A 5 0.78 5.33 11.59
CA SER A 5 0.82 6.29 10.47
C SER A 5 1.11 7.72 10.95
N THR A 6 2.20 8.34 10.47
CA THR A 6 2.45 9.78 10.63
C THR A 6 2.30 10.57 9.32
N LYS A 7 1.19 11.33 9.32
CA LYS A 7 0.89 12.66 8.75
C LYS A 7 0.97 12.93 7.22
N SER A 8 -0.22 13.11 6.63
CA SER A 8 -0.54 14.23 5.74
C SER A 8 -2.07 14.49 5.70
N THR A 9 -2.43 15.69 6.14
CA THR A 9 -3.65 16.54 6.01
C THR A 9 -4.93 15.94 5.38
N ASP A 10 -5.87 15.50 6.21
CA ASP A 10 -7.33 15.71 6.06
C ASP A 10 -8.00 15.43 7.43
N GLU A 11 -8.90 16.30 7.87
CA GLU A 11 -9.45 16.35 9.22
C GLU A 11 -10.63 15.38 9.44
N SER A 12 -10.47 14.14 8.98
CA SER A 12 -11.43 13.05 9.18
C SER A 12 -10.78 11.96 10.04
N THR A 13 -11.25 11.84 11.30
CA THR A 13 -10.90 10.79 12.31
C THR A 13 -9.77 9.83 11.89
N LYS A 14 -8.55 10.11 12.36
CA LYS A 14 -7.33 9.36 12.05
C LYS A 14 -7.43 7.90 12.53
N LYS A 15 -8.05 7.03 11.73
CA LYS A 15 -8.06 5.59 11.97
C LYS A 15 -6.64 5.06 11.74
N SER A 16 -6.01 4.59 12.80
CA SER A 16 -4.81 3.75 12.70
C SER A 16 -5.24 2.34 12.32
N TYR A 17 -4.51 1.72 11.39
CA TYR A 17 -4.71 0.34 11.00
C TYR A 17 -3.42 -0.42 11.23
N THR A 18 -3.54 -1.61 11.81
CA THR A 18 -2.44 -2.53 12.03
C THR A 18 -2.51 -3.61 10.95
N TYR A 19 -1.41 -3.83 10.25
CA TYR A 19 -1.34 -4.81 9.17
C TYR A 19 -0.46 -6.00 9.56
N ASN A 20 -1.05 -7.19 9.50
CA ASN A 20 -0.32 -8.44 9.60
C ASN A 20 0.03 -8.95 8.20
N ALA A 21 1.29 -8.82 7.80
CA ALA A 21 1.75 -9.35 6.51
C ALA A 21 1.82 -10.88 6.58
N GLU A 22 1.09 -11.57 5.70
CA GLU A 22 0.98 -13.03 5.72
C GLU A 22 1.95 -13.69 4.76
N ARG A 23 2.01 -13.21 3.50
CA ARG A 23 2.87 -13.78 2.46
C ARG A 23 3.19 -12.79 1.35
N VAL A 24 4.24 -13.07 0.59
CA VAL A 24 4.56 -12.36 -0.65
C VAL A 24 3.67 -12.88 -1.79
N LEU A 25 3.04 -11.98 -2.52
CA LEU A 25 2.26 -12.26 -3.72
C LEU A 25 3.08 -12.09 -5.00
N GLY A 26 4.08 -11.21 -4.98
CA GLY A 26 4.97 -10.98 -6.10
C GLY A 26 6.08 -9.98 -5.77
N SER A 27 7.15 -10.04 -6.54
CA SER A 27 8.28 -9.11 -6.48
C SER A 27 8.59 -8.62 -7.89
N GLY A 28 8.71 -7.32 -8.06
CA GLY A 28 9.07 -6.69 -9.33
C GLY A 28 10.18 -5.65 -9.14
N SER A 29 10.53 -4.96 -10.23
CA SER A 29 11.55 -3.89 -10.23
C SER A 29 11.23 -2.76 -9.24
N PHE A 30 9.94 -2.49 -9.02
CA PHE A 30 9.48 -1.37 -8.19
C PHE A 30 9.23 -1.75 -6.74
N GLY A 31 9.28 -3.03 -6.38
CA GLY A 31 9.11 -3.43 -4.99
C GLY A 31 8.49 -4.80 -4.80
N VAL A 32 7.94 -5.00 -3.60
CA VAL A 32 7.36 -6.29 -3.18
C VAL A 32 5.91 -6.09 -2.80
N VAL A 33 5.06 -7.00 -3.25
CA VAL A 33 3.63 -7.00 -2.93
C VAL A 33 3.35 -8.10 -1.93
N TYR A 34 2.73 -7.70 -0.82
CA TYR A 34 2.35 -8.59 0.26
C TYR A 34 0.84 -8.76 0.28
N GLN A 35 0.39 -9.98 0.56
CA GLN A 35 -0.91 -10.19 1.17
C GLN A 35 -0.78 -9.87 2.65
N ALA A 36 -1.68 -9.04 3.16
CA ALA A 36 -1.77 -8.74 4.57
C ALA A 36 -3.22 -8.82 5.05
N VAL A 37 -3.41 -8.85 6.36
CA VAL A 37 -4.73 -8.74 7.00
C VAL A 37 -4.73 -7.52 7.90
N VAL A 38 -5.78 -6.70 7.78
CA VAL A 38 -6.07 -5.61 8.70
C VAL A 38 -6.53 -6.22 10.02
N VAL A 39 -5.78 -6.00 11.10
CA VAL A 39 -6.04 -6.65 12.40
C VAL A 39 -7.39 -6.21 12.97
N GLU A 40 -7.76 -4.93 12.77
CA GLU A 40 -8.98 -4.35 13.33
C GLU A 40 -10.26 -4.86 12.66
N THR A 41 -10.20 -5.22 11.38
CA THR A 41 -11.39 -5.63 10.60
C THR A 41 -11.36 -7.09 10.15
N GLY A 42 -10.21 -7.76 10.26
CA GLY A 42 -9.97 -9.08 9.67
C GLY A 42 -9.92 -9.07 8.14
N GLU A 43 -9.94 -7.90 7.51
CA GLU A 43 -9.98 -7.79 6.05
C GLU A 43 -8.60 -8.14 5.45
N SER A 44 -8.55 -9.08 4.51
CA SER A 44 -7.36 -9.29 3.69
C SER A 44 -7.11 -8.06 2.79
N VAL A 45 -5.86 -7.75 2.42
CA VAL A 45 -5.50 -6.59 1.59
C VAL A 45 -4.19 -6.83 0.83
N ALA A 46 -3.98 -6.06 -0.25
CA ALA A 46 -2.72 -6.02 -0.97
C ALA A 46 -1.90 -4.82 -0.50
N ILE A 47 -0.65 -5.05 -0.09
CA ILE A 47 0.27 -3.97 0.23
C ILE A 47 1.43 -4.02 -0.75
N LYS A 48 1.49 -3.09 -1.71
CA LYS A 48 2.66 -2.85 -2.55
C LYS A 48 3.63 -1.97 -1.76
N LYS A 49 4.80 -2.52 -1.39
CA LYS A 49 5.87 -1.82 -0.68
C LYS A 49 6.95 -1.42 -1.68
N VAL A 50 7.10 -0.12 -1.90
CA VAL A 50 8.01 0.49 -2.88
C VAL A 50 9.07 1.30 -2.16
N PHE A 51 10.34 1.17 -2.55
CA PHE A 51 11.39 2.04 -2.04
C PHE A 51 11.17 3.46 -2.55
N GLN A 52 11.08 4.43 -1.64
CA GLN A 52 10.82 5.82 -1.99
C GLN A 52 12.13 6.60 -2.10
N ASP A 53 12.52 6.94 -3.33
CA ASP A 53 13.53 7.98 -3.55
C ASP A 53 12.90 9.36 -3.26
N LYS A 54 13.48 10.09 -2.30
CA LYS A 54 13.00 11.41 -1.87
C LYS A 54 13.04 12.46 -2.98
N ARG A 55 13.82 12.24 -4.05
CA ARG A 55 13.94 13.15 -5.19
C ARG A 55 12.77 13.05 -6.16
N TYR A 56 12.00 11.96 -6.10
CA TYR A 56 10.93 11.67 -7.06
C TYR A 56 9.60 11.46 -6.37
N LYS A 57 8.52 11.95 -6.98
CA LYS A 57 7.15 11.61 -6.58
C LYS A 57 6.75 10.30 -7.26
N ASN A 58 6.10 9.41 -6.52
CA ASN A 58 5.52 8.21 -7.12
C ASN A 58 4.29 8.59 -7.96
N ARG A 59 4.41 8.49 -9.29
CA ARG A 59 3.35 8.82 -10.24
C ARG A 59 2.18 7.83 -10.18
N GLU A 60 2.46 6.55 -9.89
CA GLU A 60 1.42 5.52 -9.73
C GLU A 60 0.47 5.90 -8.59
N LEU A 61 1.01 6.33 -7.44
CA LEU A 61 0.20 6.79 -6.31
C LEU A 61 -0.75 7.93 -6.70
N GLN A 62 -0.30 8.87 -7.53
CA GLN A 62 -1.15 9.99 -7.97
C GLN A 62 -2.31 9.49 -8.85
N ILE A 63 -2.01 8.61 -9.80
CA ILE A 63 -3.01 8.01 -10.69
C ILE A 63 -4.02 7.19 -9.87
N MET A 64 -3.53 6.36 -8.94
CA MET A 64 -4.34 5.49 -8.10
C MET A 64 -5.31 6.25 -7.18
N LYS A 65 -4.96 7.49 -6.78
CA LYS A 65 -5.87 8.37 -6.00
C LYS A 65 -7.05 8.88 -6.82
N GLU A 66 -6.90 8.98 -8.14
CA GLU A 66 -7.91 9.49 -9.06
C GLU A 66 -8.77 8.37 -9.67
N LEU A 67 -8.28 7.13 -9.64
CA LEU A 67 -8.96 5.98 -10.22
C LEU A 67 -10.05 5.41 -9.29
N ARG A 68 -11.31 5.55 -9.71
CA ARG A 68 -12.48 4.88 -9.11
C ARG A 68 -13.35 4.27 -10.18
N HIS A 69 -13.29 2.95 -10.32
CA HIS A 69 -14.06 2.22 -11.32
C HIS A 69 -14.31 0.78 -10.86
N PRO A 70 -15.49 0.17 -11.09
CA PRO A 70 -15.80 -1.20 -10.63
C PRO A 70 -14.84 -2.28 -11.13
N ASN A 71 -14.15 -2.04 -12.24
CA ASN A 71 -13.17 -2.97 -12.83
C ASN A 71 -11.71 -2.63 -12.50
N VAL A 72 -11.47 -1.60 -11.69
CA VAL A 72 -10.13 -1.19 -11.25
C VAL A 72 -10.06 -1.37 -9.74
N VAL A 73 -8.91 -1.84 -9.25
CA VAL A 73 -8.72 -1.97 -7.80
C VAL A 73 -8.53 -0.57 -7.21
N GLU A 74 -9.37 -0.20 -6.25
CA GLU A 74 -9.28 1.09 -5.58
C GLU A 74 -8.16 1.07 -4.51
N LEU A 75 -7.39 2.16 -4.49
CA LEU A 75 -6.46 2.45 -3.41
C LEU A 75 -7.24 2.87 -2.17
N LYS A 76 -7.17 2.06 -1.10
CA LYS A 76 -7.80 2.38 0.18
C LYS A 76 -6.98 3.36 0.99
N HIS A 77 -5.69 3.05 1.16
CA HIS A 77 -4.78 3.83 1.99
C HIS A 77 -3.37 3.82 1.40
N ALA A 78 -2.61 4.89 1.65
CA ALA A 78 -1.18 4.92 1.36
C ALA A 78 -0.44 5.53 2.55
N PHE A 79 0.67 4.93 2.94
CA PHE A 79 1.46 5.38 4.10
C PHE A 79 2.95 5.09 3.93
N TYR A 80 3.78 5.88 4.61
CA TYR A 80 5.23 5.72 4.57
C TYR A 80 5.73 4.93 5.79
N THR A 81 6.76 4.12 5.60
CA THR A 81 7.45 3.40 6.67
C THR A 81 8.97 3.57 6.53
N SER A 82 9.67 3.69 7.65
CA SER A 82 11.14 3.64 7.65
C SER A 82 11.65 2.25 7.26
N GLY A 83 12.79 2.22 6.58
CA GLY A 83 13.53 0.98 6.31
C GLY A 83 14.38 0.51 7.48
N ASP A 84 15.12 -0.58 7.25
CA ASP A 84 16.06 -1.12 8.24
C ASP A 84 17.30 -0.22 8.35
N LYS A 85 17.69 0.48 7.26
CA LYS A 85 18.81 1.43 7.31
C LYS A 85 18.34 2.86 7.55
N PRO A 86 19.15 3.68 8.25
CA PRO A 86 18.86 5.09 8.46
C PRO A 86 18.63 5.82 7.14
N GLY A 87 17.54 6.58 7.07
CA GLY A 87 17.20 7.41 5.91
C GLY A 87 16.42 6.69 4.80
N GLU A 88 16.30 5.36 4.85
CA GLU A 88 15.44 4.60 3.94
C GLU A 88 13.97 4.83 4.27
N THR A 89 13.16 5.04 3.24
CA THR A 89 11.72 5.25 3.37
C THR A 89 11.04 4.41 2.30
N TYR A 90 9.93 3.79 2.67
CA TYR A 90 9.11 2.99 1.78
C TYR A 90 7.71 3.56 1.72
N LEU A 91 7.15 3.63 0.52
CA LEU A 91 5.73 3.86 0.30
C LEU A 91 5.00 2.52 0.34
N ASN A 92 3.92 2.44 1.10
CA ASN A 92 3.05 1.27 1.18
C ASN A 92 1.67 1.67 0.65
N GLU A 93 1.23 1.00 -0.42
CA GLU A 93 -0.06 1.22 -1.06
C GLU A 93 -0.99 0.05 -0.71
N ASN A 94 -1.99 0.32 0.12
CA ASN A 94 -3.04 -0.62 0.50
C ASN A 94 -4.18 -0.55 -0.52
N ASN A 95 -4.29 -1.62 -1.31
CA ASN A 95 -5.36 -1.82 -2.28
C ASN A 95 -6.39 -2.80 -1.72
N GLY A 96 -7.68 -2.47 -1.87
CA GLY A 96 -8.79 -3.33 -1.42
C GLY A 96 -8.85 -4.67 -2.16
N VAL A 97 -9.49 -5.67 -1.56
CA VAL A 97 -9.63 -7.00 -2.17
C VAL A 97 -10.64 -6.99 -3.31
N GLY A 98 -10.18 -7.20 -4.53
CA GLY A 98 -10.97 -7.77 -5.62
C GLY A 98 -10.76 -9.29 -5.74
N PRO A 99 -11.40 -9.99 -6.68
CA PRO A 99 -11.02 -11.36 -7.03
C PRO A 99 -9.51 -11.45 -7.34
N LEU A 100 -8.84 -12.56 -7.00
CA LEU A 100 -7.38 -12.77 -7.17
C LEU A 100 -6.82 -12.30 -8.53
N HIS A 101 -7.57 -12.43 -9.62
CA HIS A 101 -7.15 -11.96 -10.95
C HIS A 101 -7.00 -10.42 -11.03
N LYS A 102 -7.77 -9.65 -10.25
CA LYS A 102 -7.66 -8.18 -10.20
C LYS A 102 -6.39 -7.72 -9.48
N TRP A 103 -5.83 -8.54 -8.60
CA TRP A 103 -4.59 -8.22 -7.90
C TRP A 103 -3.43 -8.17 -8.89
N LEU A 104 -3.39 -9.11 -9.85
CA LEU A 104 -2.31 -9.19 -10.83
C LEU A 104 -2.22 -7.95 -11.74
N VAL A 105 -3.33 -7.25 -11.98
CA VAL A 105 -3.38 -6.10 -12.89
C VAL A 105 -2.58 -4.90 -12.36
N ASN A 106 -2.45 -4.75 -11.03
CA ASN A 106 -1.72 -3.64 -10.41
C ASN A 106 -0.30 -4.03 -9.92
N ILE A 107 0.07 -5.31 -10.05
CA ILE A 107 1.31 -5.88 -9.53
C ILE A 107 2.44 -5.89 -10.58
N LEU A 108 2.13 -5.68 -11.87
CA LEU A 108 3.09 -5.86 -12.96
C LEU A 108 3.64 -4.58 -13.60
N SER A 109 3.38 -3.39 -13.05
CA SER A 109 4.03 -2.18 -13.55
C SER A 109 5.35 -1.90 -12.85
#